data_AF-F1L4B0-F1
#
_entry.id   AF-F1L4B0-F1
#
_cell.length_a   1.000
_cell.length_b   1.000
_cell.length_c   1.000
_cell.angle_alpha   90.00
_cell.angle_beta   90.00
_cell.angle_gamma   90.00
#
_symmetry.space_group_name_H-M   'P 1'
#
loop_
_entity.id
_entity.type
_entity.pdbx_description
1 polymer ?
#
loop_
_entity_poly.entity_id
_entity_poly.type
_entity_poly.pdbx_seq_one_letter_code
_entity_poly.pdbx_strand_id
1 'polypeptide(L)'
;MFSSSNISEKQRISEMDCHREVIVDMFAGIGYFTMAYLMNAHAKHVYAIDWHEDALEALQKTLECNGITDRCTVIYGDARRVSPHGVADRVNLGLVPSSRPYWLTGCRCLKSTGGILHIHEAIKLKSAGSDEIKKDTYQLRRLRKSGSTLSRNESLGSVDEESELSEHNDVTEKCRVDQNDNVVSSKNGYQSVITNGEHTVTHTEEQTEMKTSDDSAQKRLKRKISRSASIIEEIENRILPNARIESGFKANMWASLDAAIRDFAFECATNCTRYLNNIHDEEGKLWTCTVTNVAKVKNYPAHMQHIVVDVECRPEDEKVALESDLNMQCF
;
A
#
# COMPACT_ATOMS: atom_id res chain seq x y z
N MET A 1 -1.59 -7.54 18.84
CA MET A 1 -1.12 -6.81 20.05
C MET A 1 -2.22 -5.87 20.53
N PHE A 2 -2.57 -5.89 21.82
CA PHE A 2 -3.45 -4.90 22.43
C PHE A 2 -2.60 -3.85 23.17
N SER A 3 -2.89 -2.57 22.98
CA SER A 3 -2.15 -1.49 23.65
C SER A 3 -3.11 -0.49 24.26
N SER A 4 -3.08 -0.34 25.58
CA SER A 4 -3.85 0.68 26.29
C SER A 4 -3.36 2.11 25.98
N SER A 5 -2.17 2.29 25.39
CA SER A 5 -1.59 3.62 25.17
C SER A 5 -1.99 4.30 23.85
N ASN A 6 -2.81 3.68 22.98
CA ASN A 6 -3.38 4.36 21.80
C ASN A 6 -4.81 4.87 22.04
N ILE A 7 -5.19 5.17 23.29
CA ILE A 7 -6.52 5.71 23.65
C ILE A 7 -6.83 6.99 22.89
N SER A 8 -5.83 7.87 22.70
CA SER A 8 -5.99 9.14 21.97
C SER A 8 -6.53 8.92 20.55
N GLU A 9 -5.97 7.96 19.82
CA GLU A 9 -6.41 7.66 18.46
C GLU A 9 -7.77 6.96 18.42
N LYS A 10 -8.04 6.08 19.38
CA LYS A 10 -9.38 5.50 19.53
C LYS A 10 -10.42 6.59 19.78
N GLN A 11 -10.13 7.54 20.66
CA GLN A 11 -11.02 8.66 20.93
C GLN A 11 -11.24 9.51 19.68
N ARG A 12 -10.17 9.83 18.94
CA ARG A 12 -10.26 10.59 17.69
C ARG A 12 -11.16 9.89 16.66
N ILE A 13 -11.05 8.57 16.51
CA ILE A 13 -11.93 7.78 15.64
C ILE A 13 -13.38 7.82 16.15
N SER A 14 -13.58 7.67 17.47
CA SER A 14 -14.90 7.71 18.09
C SER A 14 -15.64 9.04 17.92
N GLU A 15 -14.94 10.13 17.65
CA GLU A 15 -15.51 11.46 17.41
C GLU A 15 -15.89 11.69 15.94
N MET A 16 -15.60 10.75 15.03
CA MET A 16 -15.98 10.83 13.62
C MET A 16 -17.46 10.45 13.41
N ASP A 17 -18.10 11.02 12.39
CA ASP A 17 -19.42 10.55 11.91
C ASP A 17 -19.25 9.65 10.68
N CYS A 18 -19.36 8.34 10.87
CA CYS A 18 -19.21 7.32 9.83
C CYS A 18 -20.55 6.64 9.47
N HIS A 19 -21.72 7.18 9.85
CA HIS A 19 -23.03 6.51 9.65
C HIS A 19 -23.32 6.01 8.22
N ARG A 20 -22.72 6.67 7.22
CA ARG A 20 -22.90 6.35 5.79
C ARG A 20 -21.65 5.77 5.14
N GLU A 21 -20.60 5.58 5.92
CA GLU A 21 -19.27 5.25 5.44
C GLU A 21 -18.96 3.76 5.60
N VAL A 22 -18.34 3.20 4.56
CA VAL A 22 -17.74 1.87 4.56
C VAL A 22 -16.24 2.03 4.83
N ILE A 23 -15.75 1.30 5.82
CA ILE A 23 -14.36 1.37 6.27
C ILE A 23 -13.64 0.07 5.90
N VAL A 24 -12.38 0.17 5.47
CA VAL A 24 -11.48 -0.98 5.39
C VAL A 24 -10.40 -0.81 6.45
N ASP A 25 -10.38 -1.69 7.46
CA ASP A 25 -9.33 -1.78 8.47
C ASP A 25 -8.35 -2.87 8.06
N MET A 26 -7.16 -2.45 7.56
CA MET A 26 -6.21 -3.37 6.93
C MET A 26 -5.39 -4.20 7.94
N PHE A 27 -5.48 -3.87 9.23
CA PHE A 27 -4.74 -4.54 10.32
C PHE A 27 -5.62 -4.60 11.57
N ALA A 28 -6.75 -5.29 11.46
CA ALA A 28 -7.80 -5.27 12.47
C ALA A 28 -7.36 -5.84 13.83
N GLY A 29 -6.50 -6.87 13.82
CA GLY A 29 -6.15 -7.67 14.98
C GLY A 29 -7.42 -8.17 15.68
N ILE A 30 -7.48 -7.98 17.00
CA ILE A 30 -8.65 -8.31 17.82
C ILE A 30 -9.77 -7.24 17.73
N GLY A 31 -9.72 -6.36 16.73
CA GLY A 31 -10.69 -5.27 16.51
C GLY A 31 -10.34 -3.95 17.19
N TYR A 32 -9.06 -3.60 17.31
CA TYR A 32 -8.65 -2.43 18.09
C TYR A 32 -9.29 -1.13 17.60
N PHE A 33 -9.19 -0.83 16.30
CA PHE A 33 -9.83 0.33 15.66
C PHE A 33 -11.17 -0.04 15.03
N THR A 34 -11.31 -1.25 14.49
CA THR A 34 -12.57 -1.81 13.99
C THR A 34 -13.74 -1.57 14.95
N MET A 35 -13.57 -1.85 16.25
CA MET A 35 -14.65 -1.64 17.23
C MET A 35 -14.97 -0.16 17.48
N ALA A 36 -13.98 0.74 17.43
CA ALA A 36 -14.22 2.18 17.56
C ALA A 36 -15.04 2.71 16.36
N TYR A 37 -14.71 2.25 15.15
CA TYR A 37 -15.50 2.58 13.95
C TYR A 37 -16.93 2.06 14.06
N LEU A 38 -17.14 0.82 14.48
CA LEU A 38 -18.48 0.20 14.52
C LEU A 38 -19.38 0.78 15.63
N MET A 39 -18.83 0.95 16.83
CA MET A 39 -19.60 1.26 18.04
C MET A 39 -19.75 2.75 18.29
N ASN A 40 -18.71 3.54 18.03
CA ASN A 40 -18.66 4.95 18.39
C ASN A 40 -18.80 5.86 17.17
N ALA A 41 -18.05 5.59 16.10
CA ALA A 41 -18.17 6.34 14.86
C ALA A 41 -19.41 5.94 14.03
N HIS A 42 -20.09 4.87 14.44
CA HIS A 42 -21.28 4.33 13.79
C HIS A 42 -21.10 3.96 12.31
N ALA A 43 -19.92 3.48 11.92
CA ALA A 43 -19.63 3.02 10.57
C ALA A 43 -20.75 2.14 10.00
N LYS A 44 -21.15 2.40 8.76
CA LYS A 44 -22.17 1.60 8.06
C LYS A 44 -21.73 0.13 7.97
N HIS A 45 -20.47 -0.07 7.58
CA HIS A 45 -19.86 -1.39 7.46
C HIS A 45 -18.35 -1.29 7.63
N VAL A 46 -17.72 -2.32 8.22
CA VAL A 46 -16.27 -2.43 8.30
C VAL A 46 -15.80 -3.75 7.67
N TYR A 47 -14.85 -3.68 6.75
CA TYR A 47 -14.05 -4.84 6.34
C TYR A 47 -12.82 -4.90 7.23
N ALA A 48 -12.77 -5.90 8.12
CA ALA A 48 -11.71 -6.09 9.09
C ALA A 48 -10.76 -7.19 8.62
N ILE A 49 -9.52 -6.83 8.33
CA ILE A 49 -8.55 -7.72 7.70
C ILE A 49 -7.40 -7.99 8.67
N ASP A 50 -7.03 -9.25 8.83
CA ASP A 50 -5.80 -9.62 9.52
C ASP A 50 -5.28 -10.97 9.01
N TRP A 51 -3.99 -11.21 9.15
CA TRP A 51 -3.35 -12.47 8.75
C TRP A 51 -3.29 -13.51 9.88
N HIS A 52 -3.64 -13.12 11.12
CA HIS A 52 -3.52 -13.98 12.28
C HIS A 52 -4.90 -14.52 12.69
N GLU A 53 -5.06 -15.84 12.59
CA GLU A 53 -6.32 -16.53 12.80
C GLU A 53 -6.88 -16.32 14.21
N ASP A 54 -6.07 -16.49 15.26
CA ASP A 54 -6.49 -16.31 16.66
C ASP A 54 -7.01 -14.89 16.94
N ALA A 55 -6.41 -13.89 16.29
CA ALA A 55 -6.84 -12.50 16.44
C ALA A 55 -8.23 -12.28 15.81
N LEU A 56 -8.47 -12.87 14.64
CA LEU A 56 -9.77 -12.80 13.97
C LEU A 56 -10.83 -13.64 14.69
N GLU A 57 -10.47 -14.77 15.28
CA GLU A 57 -11.39 -15.55 16.13
C GLU A 57 -11.85 -14.70 17.34
N ALA A 58 -10.91 -14.01 18.00
CA ALA A 58 -11.22 -13.10 19.09
C ALA A 58 -12.07 -11.89 18.64
N LEU A 59 -11.79 -11.34 17.46
CA LEU A 59 -12.62 -10.28 16.86
C LEU A 59 -14.04 -10.78 16.61
N GLN A 60 -14.19 -11.96 15.99
CA GLN A 60 -15.48 -12.56 15.68
C GLN A 60 -16.33 -12.75 16.95
N LYS A 61 -15.74 -13.30 18.02
CA LYS A 61 -16.40 -13.41 19.33
C LYS A 61 -16.81 -12.04 19.88
N THR A 62 -15.97 -11.02 19.71
CA THR A 62 -16.29 -9.66 20.15
C THR A 62 -17.47 -9.08 19.38
N LEU A 63 -17.54 -9.28 18.06
CA LEU A 63 -18.66 -8.84 17.22
C LEU A 63 -19.96 -9.52 17.63
N GLU A 64 -19.93 -10.82 17.89
CA GLU A 64 -21.08 -11.62 18.33
C GLU A 64 -21.58 -11.16 19.70
N CYS A 65 -20.68 -10.99 20.68
CA CYS A 65 -21.05 -10.52 22.01
C CYS A 65 -21.67 -9.11 22.01
N ASN A 66 -21.39 -8.30 20.98
CA ASN A 66 -21.95 -6.95 20.83
C ASN A 66 -23.15 -6.90 19.85
N GLY A 67 -23.50 -8.02 19.21
CA GLY A 67 -24.64 -8.08 18.28
C GLY A 67 -24.48 -7.24 17.01
N ILE A 68 -23.24 -7.10 16.50
CA ILE A 68 -22.91 -6.23 15.35
C ILE A 68 -22.24 -6.97 14.19
N THR A 69 -22.33 -8.30 14.18
CA THR A 69 -21.71 -9.16 13.16
C THR A 69 -22.20 -8.83 11.74
N ASP A 70 -23.42 -8.32 11.59
CA ASP A 70 -24.00 -7.91 10.31
C ASP A 70 -23.33 -6.69 9.68
N ARG A 71 -22.64 -5.87 10.48
CA ARG A 71 -21.92 -4.66 10.04
C ARG A 71 -20.42 -4.85 9.88
N CYS A 72 -19.91 -6.06 10.05
CA CYS A 72 -18.48 -6.33 9.94
C CYS A 72 -18.20 -7.58 9.11
N THR A 73 -17.37 -7.46 8.09
CA THR A 73 -16.85 -8.61 7.34
C THR A 73 -15.41 -8.86 7.75
N VAL A 74 -15.19 -9.99 8.42
CA VAL A 74 -13.87 -10.45 8.86
C VAL A 74 -13.20 -11.22 7.71
N ILE A 75 -11.99 -10.82 7.32
CA ILE A 75 -11.25 -11.41 6.19
C ILE A 75 -9.87 -11.87 6.67
N TYR A 76 -9.61 -13.17 6.55
CA TYR A 76 -8.32 -13.76 6.85
C TYR A 76 -7.36 -13.65 5.65
N GLY A 77 -6.17 -13.08 5.87
CA GLY A 77 -5.06 -13.09 4.93
C GLY A 77 -4.19 -11.83 4.94
N ASP A 78 -3.16 -11.82 4.11
CA ASP A 78 -2.33 -10.63 3.86
C ASP A 78 -3.18 -9.55 3.18
N ALA A 79 -3.32 -8.39 3.82
CA ALA A 79 -4.13 -7.28 3.33
C ALA A 79 -3.80 -6.88 1.88
N ARG A 80 -2.54 -6.98 1.43
CA ARG A 80 -2.16 -6.69 0.02
C ARG A 80 -2.84 -7.59 -1.00
N ARG A 81 -3.31 -8.76 -0.57
CA ARG A 81 -3.89 -9.80 -1.42
C ARG A 81 -5.40 -9.89 -1.28
N VAL A 82 -5.92 -9.64 -0.07
CA VAL A 82 -7.32 -9.94 0.27
C VAL A 82 -8.18 -8.69 0.49
N SER A 83 -7.60 -7.49 0.56
CA SER A 83 -8.39 -6.27 0.70
C SER A 83 -9.35 -6.06 -0.48
N PRO A 84 -10.61 -5.68 -0.21
CA PRO A 84 -11.58 -5.41 -1.28
C PRO A 84 -11.21 -4.11 -2.00
N HIS A 85 -11.47 -4.05 -3.31
CA HIS A 85 -11.19 -2.86 -4.13
C HIS A 85 -12.47 -2.04 -4.36
N GLY A 86 -12.36 -0.70 -4.40
CA GLY A 86 -13.45 0.17 -4.84
C GLY A 86 -14.62 0.33 -3.85
N VAL A 87 -14.46 -0.07 -2.59
CA VAL A 87 -15.58 -0.14 -1.62
C VAL A 87 -15.54 0.91 -0.52
N ALA A 88 -14.37 1.48 -0.22
CA ALA A 88 -14.12 2.20 1.01
C ALA A 88 -14.30 3.72 0.84
N ASP A 89 -15.02 4.33 1.80
CA ASP A 89 -14.97 5.77 2.03
C ASP A 89 -13.73 6.15 2.87
N ARG A 90 -13.29 5.23 3.75
CA ARG A 90 -12.06 5.37 4.53
C ARG A 90 -11.27 4.07 4.62
N VAL A 91 -9.95 4.21 4.66
CA VAL A 91 -9.03 3.09 4.84
C VAL A 91 -8.13 3.37 6.03
N ASN A 92 -8.16 2.47 7.01
CA ASN A 92 -7.31 2.53 8.18
C ASN A 92 -6.06 1.65 7.98
N LEU A 93 -4.90 2.27 7.91
CA LEU A 93 -3.58 1.62 7.76
C LEU A 93 -2.87 1.61 9.12
N GLY A 94 -3.50 0.95 10.11
CA GLY A 94 -3.11 0.91 11.51
C GLY A 94 -1.85 0.10 11.88
N LEU A 95 -0.81 0.06 11.04
CA LEU A 95 0.41 -0.72 11.28
C LEU A 95 1.61 0.17 11.65
N VAL A 96 2.34 -0.22 12.70
CA VAL A 96 3.64 0.36 13.10
C VAL A 96 4.72 -0.73 13.12
N PRO A 97 6.00 -0.43 12.81
CA PRO A 97 6.56 0.91 12.62
C PRO A 97 6.14 1.61 11.33
N SER A 98 5.80 0.88 10.26
CA SER A 98 5.39 1.47 8.98
C SER A 98 4.36 0.63 8.23
N SER A 99 3.49 1.30 7.49
CA SER A 99 2.50 0.70 6.57
C SER A 99 2.83 0.94 5.08
N ARG A 100 4.02 1.48 4.75
CA ARG A 100 4.45 1.82 3.38
C ARG A 100 4.15 0.76 2.30
N PRO A 101 4.43 -0.54 2.51
CA PRO A 101 4.15 -1.57 1.51
C PRO A 101 2.66 -1.77 1.18
N TYR A 102 1.75 -1.18 1.95
CA TYR A 102 0.30 -1.35 1.85
C TYR A 102 -0.39 -0.13 1.24
N TRP A 103 0.30 1.00 1.05
CA TRP A 103 -0.30 2.24 0.56
C TRP A 103 -1.00 2.08 -0.80
N LEU A 104 -0.38 1.38 -1.75
CA LEU A 104 -1.01 1.08 -3.04
C LEU A 104 -2.30 0.28 -2.87
N THR A 105 -2.29 -0.72 -1.98
CA THR A 105 -3.48 -1.53 -1.71
C THR A 105 -4.55 -0.69 -1.03
N GLY A 106 -4.18 0.15 -0.06
CA GLY A 106 -5.11 1.09 0.56
C GLY A 106 -5.74 2.05 -0.45
N CYS A 107 -4.97 2.55 -1.43
CA CYS A 107 -5.51 3.35 -2.52
C CYS A 107 -6.53 2.56 -3.37
N ARG A 108 -6.26 1.27 -3.66
CA ARG A 108 -7.20 0.41 -4.40
C ARG A 108 -8.51 0.15 -3.65
N CYS A 109 -8.50 0.21 -2.32
CA CYS A 109 -9.70 0.03 -1.51
C CYS A 109 -10.70 1.19 -1.69
N LEU A 110 -10.24 2.39 -2.00
CA LEU A 110 -11.08 3.59 -2.10
C LEU A 110 -12.10 3.47 -3.24
N LYS A 111 -13.29 4.02 -3.02
CA LYS A 111 -14.31 4.17 -4.06
C LYS A 111 -13.82 5.08 -5.18
N SER A 112 -14.42 4.96 -6.35
CA SER A 112 -14.14 5.84 -7.50
C SER A 112 -14.48 7.31 -7.24
N THR A 113 -15.30 7.62 -6.23
CA THR A 113 -15.61 8.98 -5.76
C THR A 113 -14.58 9.56 -4.80
N GLY A 114 -13.54 8.80 -4.47
CA GLY A 114 -12.53 9.14 -3.48
C GLY A 114 -12.88 8.73 -2.06
N GLY A 115 -12.06 9.19 -1.12
CA GLY A 115 -12.15 8.85 0.30
C GLY A 115 -10.88 9.27 1.06
N ILE A 116 -10.72 8.77 2.29
CA ILE A 116 -9.62 9.18 3.18
C ILE A 116 -8.77 7.96 3.57
N LEU A 117 -7.44 8.08 3.48
CA LEU A 117 -6.52 7.13 4.10
C LEU A 117 -6.03 7.67 5.45
N HIS A 118 -6.11 6.84 6.49
CA HIS A 118 -5.54 7.09 7.81
C HIS A 118 -4.23 6.29 7.95
N ILE A 119 -3.09 6.94 7.72
CA ILE A 119 -1.79 6.28 7.58
C ILE A 119 -0.98 6.40 8.87
N HIS A 120 -0.73 5.25 9.52
CA HIS A 120 0.06 5.19 10.75
C HIS A 120 1.55 5.02 10.43
N GLU A 121 2.38 5.69 11.22
CA GLU A 121 3.84 5.58 11.14
C GLU A 121 4.48 5.90 12.50
N ALA A 122 5.57 5.20 12.81
CA ALA A 122 6.46 5.53 13.91
C ALA A 122 7.67 6.32 13.37
N ILE A 123 7.66 7.64 13.53
CA ILE A 123 8.67 8.55 12.98
C ILE A 123 9.74 8.84 14.02
N LYS A 124 11.00 8.64 13.66
CA LYS A 124 12.14 9.10 14.47
C LYS A 124 12.35 10.60 14.28
N LEU A 125 12.21 11.36 15.35
CA LEU A 125 12.50 12.79 15.35
C LEU A 125 13.99 13.04 15.50
N LYS A 126 14.46 14.15 14.92
CA LYS A 126 15.83 14.61 15.14
C LYS A 126 15.95 15.20 16.54
N SER A 127 16.97 14.80 17.29
CA SER A 127 17.30 15.46 18.55
C SER A 127 17.79 16.88 18.25
N ALA A 128 17.25 17.87 18.96
CA ALA A 128 17.74 19.25 18.93
C ALA A 128 19.21 19.27 19.41
N GLY A 129 20.17 19.22 18.48
CA GLY A 129 21.60 19.14 18.79
C GLY A 129 22.46 18.28 17.86
N SER A 130 21.89 17.64 16.83
CA SER A 130 22.67 16.88 15.82
C SER A 130 22.55 17.47 14.43
N ASP A 131 22.75 18.79 14.31
CA ASP A 131 23.05 19.41 13.02
C ASP A 131 24.53 19.22 12.71
N GLU A 132 24.89 17.99 12.32
CA GLU A 132 26.05 17.79 11.45
C GLU A 132 25.58 17.69 10.00
N ILE A 133 26.13 18.60 9.21
CA ILE A 133 25.92 18.79 7.78
C ILE A 133 26.12 17.45 7.03
N LYS A 134 25.03 16.88 6.52
CA LYS A 134 25.09 16.04 5.32
C LYS A 134 24.35 16.76 4.20
N LYS A 135 25.10 17.59 3.49
CA LYS A 135 24.71 18.12 2.18
C LYS A 135 24.52 16.94 1.22
N ASP A 136 23.33 16.91 0.61
CA ASP A 136 22.96 16.34 -0.68
C ASP A 136 23.62 15.03 -1.13
N THR A 137 22.79 13.99 -1.27
CA THR A 137 22.69 13.24 -2.53
C THR A 137 21.36 12.48 -2.59
N TYR A 138 20.24 13.19 -2.80
CA TYR A 138 19.15 12.62 -3.59
C TYR A 138 19.43 12.91 -5.07
N GLN A 139 20.55 12.36 -5.56
CA GLN A 139 20.66 12.08 -6.98
C GLN A 139 20.12 10.67 -7.18
N LEU A 140 19.02 10.58 -7.92
CA LEU A 140 18.58 9.37 -8.60
C LEU A 140 19.82 8.64 -9.11
N ARG A 141 20.12 7.47 -8.53
CA ARG A 141 21.15 6.58 -9.05
C ARG A 141 20.64 6.06 -10.39
N ARG A 142 20.84 6.87 -11.44
CA ARG A 142 20.75 6.46 -12.83
C ARG A 142 21.75 5.31 -12.94
N LEU A 143 21.25 4.08 -12.97
CA LEU A 143 22.07 2.91 -13.27
C LEU A 143 22.73 3.20 -14.62
N ARG A 144 24.02 3.56 -14.58
CA ARG A 144 24.85 3.56 -15.78
C ARG A 144 24.83 2.11 -16.27
N LYS A 145 24.15 1.88 -17.40
CA LYS A 145 24.38 0.71 -18.24
C LYS A 145 25.83 0.79 -18.73
N SER A 146 26.75 0.33 -17.91
CA SER A 146 28.06 -0.12 -18.36
C SER A 146 27.81 -1.48 -19.01
N GLY A 147 27.93 -1.55 -20.33
CA GLY A 147 27.92 -2.83 -21.02
C GLY A 147 29.05 -3.69 -20.49
N SER A 148 28.71 -4.82 -19.88
CA SER A 148 29.63 -5.94 -19.73
C SER A 148 28.96 -7.17 -20.30
N THR A 149 29.64 -7.72 -21.30
CA THR A 149 29.36 -8.97 -21.97
C THR A 149 29.23 -10.07 -20.92
N LEU A 150 28.11 -10.78 -20.91
CA LEU A 150 27.90 -11.98 -20.09
C LEU A 150 28.92 -13.04 -20.51
N SER A 151 29.91 -13.33 -19.66
CA SER A 151 30.61 -14.61 -19.66
C SER A 151 29.99 -15.52 -18.59
N ARG A 152 29.76 -16.73 -19.04
CA ARG A 152 29.06 -17.85 -18.42
C ARG A 152 29.94 -18.55 -17.37
N ASN A 153 29.26 -19.13 -16.36
CA ASN A 153 29.75 -19.94 -15.22
C ASN A 153 30.40 -19.09 -14.13
N GLU A 154 30.03 -19.20 -12.84
CA GLU A 154 30.31 -20.36 -11.99
C GLU A 154 29.30 -20.58 -10.84
N SER A 155 29.38 -21.81 -10.33
CA SER A 155 28.69 -22.52 -9.25
C SER A 155 28.18 -21.72 -8.04
N LEU A 156 26.95 -22.06 -7.63
CA LEU A 156 26.41 -21.82 -6.29
C LEU A 156 27.28 -22.50 -5.23
N GLY A 157 27.68 -21.73 -4.21
CA GLY A 157 28.28 -22.21 -2.97
C GLY A 157 27.42 -21.79 -1.79
N SER A 158 27.03 -22.77 -0.97
CA SER A 158 26.36 -22.63 0.32
C SER A 158 27.30 -22.02 1.36
N VAL A 159 26.78 -21.15 2.23
CA VAL A 159 27.31 -21.02 3.60
C VAL A 159 26.20 -20.55 4.54
N ASP A 160 25.88 -21.40 5.50
CA ASP A 160 25.26 -21.06 6.77
C ASP A 160 26.30 -20.33 7.65
N GLU A 161 25.87 -19.41 8.51
CA GLU A 161 26.09 -19.49 9.96
C GLU A 161 25.51 -18.28 10.71
N GLU A 162 25.16 -18.59 11.96
CA GLU A 162 24.50 -17.79 12.98
C GLU A 162 25.34 -16.62 13.54
N SER A 163 24.67 -15.70 14.23
CA SER A 163 25.20 -15.22 15.51
C SER A 163 24.06 -14.89 16.48
N GLU A 164 24.12 -15.57 17.62
CA GLU A 164 23.20 -15.57 18.76
C GLU A 164 23.13 -14.24 19.53
N LEU A 165 22.03 -14.04 20.27
CA LEU A 165 22.10 -13.68 21.69
C LEU A 165 20.79 -14.08 22.40
N SER A 166 20.94 -15.08 23.25
CA SER A 166 19.98 -15.75 24.12
C SER A 166 19.57 -14.92 25.33
N GLU A 167 18.35 -15.13 25.85
CA GLU A 167 18.10 -15.38 27.28
C GLU A 167 16.90 -16.35 27.43
N HIS A 168 17.17 -17.53 27.99
CA HIS A 168 16.19 -18.55 28.35
C HIS A 168 15.58 -18.25 29.73
N ASN A 169 14.31 -18.63 29.92
CA ASN A 169 13.89 -19.37 31.10
C ASN A 169 12.79 -20.37 30.71
N ASP A 170 13.11 -21.63 30.97
CA ASP A 170 12.38 -22.85 30.70
C ASP A 170 11.46 -23.17 31.89
N VAL A 171 10.19 -23.49 31.61
CA VAL A 171 9.38 -24.35 32.49
C VAL A 171 8.58 -25.29 31.58
N THR A 172 9.10 -26.51 31.49
CA THR A 172 8.46 -27.69 30.96
C THR A 172 7.21 -28.08 31.75
N GLU A 173 6.09 -28.34 31.07
CA GLU A 173 5.19 -29.43 31.46
C GLU A 173 4.71 -30.19 30.21
N LYS A 174 4.98 -31.51 30.24
CA LYS A 174 4.53 -32.51 29.29
C LYS A 174 3.07 -32.86 29.57
N CYS A 175 2.24 -32.94 28.54
CA CYS A 175 1.13 -33.88 28.53
C CYS A 175 1.01 -34.60 27.19
N ARG A 176 0.97 -35.93 27.32
CA ARG A 176 0.81 -36.96 26.29
C ARG A 176 -0.63 -36.93 25.78
N VAL A 177 -0.85 -37.15 24.48
CA VAL A 177 -2.10 -37.76 23.99
C VAL A 177 -1.78 -38.74 22.87
N ASP A 178 -2.44 -39.89 23.00
CA ASP A 178 -2.25 -41.15 22.31
C ASP A 178 -2.66 -41.18 20.84
N GLN A 179 -2.13 -42.21 20.20
CA GLN A 179 -2.51 -42.80 18.93
C GLN A 179 -4.02 -43.13 18.91
N ASN A 180 -4.68 -42.81 17.79
CA ASN A 180 -5.67 -43.70 17.22
C ASN A 180 -5.86 -43.40 15.73
N ASP A 181 -5.47 -44.39 14.94
CA ASP A 181 -5.87 -44.58 13.56
C ASP A 181 -7.40 -44.64 13.45
N ASN A 182 -7.95 -43.99 12.42
CA ASN A 182 -9.04 -44.59 11.66
C ASN A 182 -9.14 -43.98 10.26
N VAL A 183 -8.81 -44.84 9.30
CA VAL A 183 -9.06 -44.71 7.86
C VAL A 183 -10.56 -44.79 7.61
N VAL A 184 -11.14 -43.79 6.93
CA VAL A 184 -12.35 -43.98 6.11
C VAL A 184 -12.22 -43.20 4.81
N SER A 185 -12.21 -43.98 3.73
CA SER A 185 -12.33 -43.59 2.34
C SER A 185 -13.71 -42.98 2.04
N SER A 186 -13.75 -41.90 1.25
CA SER A 186 -14.82 -41.70 0.27
C SER A 186 -14.34 -40.84 -0.91
N LYS A 187 -14.38 -41.47 -2.08
CA LYS A 187 -14.18 -40.90 -3.41
C LYS A 187 -15.44 -40.12 -3.82
N ASN A 188 -15.24 -39.00 -4.51
CA ASN A 188 -16.05 -38.46 -5.61
C ASN A 188 -15.25 -37.24 -6.13
N GLY A 189 -14.69 -37.16 -7.34
CA GLY A 189 -15.07 -37.78 -8.59
C GLY A 189 -15.78 -36.77 -9.49
N TYR A 190 -15.08 -35.71 -9.93
CA TYR A 190 -15.48 -34.91 -11.09
C TYR A 190 -14.25 -34.66 -11.97
N GLN A 191 -14.32 -35.22 -13.16
CA GLN A 191 -13.30 -35.25 -14.19
C GLN A 191 -13.78 -34.35 -15.33
N SER A 192 -13.10 -33.24 -15.59
CA SER A 192 -13.30 -32.46 -16.83
C SER A 192 -12.24 -32.85 -17.84
N VAL A 193 -12.70 -33.57 -18.86
CA VAL A 193 -11.99 -33.82 -20.11
C VAL A 193 -11.99 -32.51 -20.90
N ILE A 194 -10.82 -31.95 -21.19
CA ILE A 194 -10.67 -30.95 -22.25
C ILE A 194 -9.73 -31.56 -23.30
N THR A 195 -10.31 -31.78 -24.46
CA THR A 195 -9.73 -32.32 -25.68
C THR A 195 -8.71 -31.36 -26.27
N ASN A 196 -7.55 -31.90 -26.64
CA ASN A 196 -6.54 -31.22 -27.46
C ASN A 196 -7.11 -30.98 -28.87
N GLY A 197 -7.34 -29.71 -29.22
CA GLY A 197 -7.64 -29.27 -30.57
C GLY A 197 -6.40 -28.64 -31.20
N GLU A 198 -5.88 -29.31 -32.22
CA GLU A 198 -4.80 -28.84 -33.09
C GLU A 198 -5.25 -27.57 -33.82
N HIS A 199 -4.48 -26.49 -33.72
CA HIS A 199 -4.60 -25.35 -34.63
C HIS A 199 -3.35 -25.28 -35.51
N THR A 200 -3.56 -25.75 -36.74
CA THR A 200 -2.71 -25.64 -37.91
C THR A 200 -2.34 -24.19 -38.21
N VAL A 201 -1.03 -23.95 -38.31
CA VAL A 201 -0.39 -22.73 -38.80
C VAL A 201 -0.54 -22.68 -40.32
N THR A 202 -1.29 -21.71 -40.84
CA THR A 202 -1.29 -21.37 -42.26
C THR A 202 -0.18 -20.34 -42.53
N HIS A 203 0.89 -20.80 -43.16
CA HIS A 203 1.90 -19.95 -43.79
C HIS A 203 1.32 -19.35 -45.08
N THR A 204 1.25 -18.02 -45.16
CA THR A 204 1.11 -17.31 -46.42
C THR A 204 2.50 -17.03 -47.00
N GLU A 205 2.72 -17.54 -48.20
CA GLU A 205 3.89 -17.32 -49.03
C GLU A 205 3.91 -15.88 -49.54
N GLU A 206 5.03 -15.18 -49.32
CA GLU A 206 5.38 -13.98 -50.07
C GLU A 206 6.71 -14.27 -50.79
N GLN A 207 6.60 -14.62 -52.07
CA GLN A 207 7.72 -14.58 -53.00
C GLN A 207 7.80 -13.17 -53.59
N THR A 208 8.95 -12.49 -53.47
CA THR A 208 9.47 -11.66 -54.56
C THR A 208 10.95 -11.27 -54.35
N GLU A 209 11.77 -11.84 -55.24
CA GLU A 209 12.93 -11.24 -55.92
C GLU A 209 14.16 -10.74 -55.14
N MET A 210 15.25 -11.50 -55.32
CA MET A 210 16.63 -11.02 -55.24
C MET A 210 16.90 -9.94 -56.29
N LYS A 211 17.30 -8.74 -55.84
CA LYS A 211 18.17 -7.85 -56.61
C LYS A 211 19.34 -7.41 -55.75
N THR A 212 20.53 -7.77 -56.24
CA THR A 212 21.84 -7.34 -55.77
C THR A 212 22.12 -5.91 -56.23
N SER A 213 22.43 -5.01 -55.29
CA SER A 213 23.37 -3.91 -55.51
C SER A 213 23.69 -3.24 -54.19
N ASP A 214 24.98 -3.23 -53.85
CA ASP A 214 25.61 -2.38 -52.86
C ASP A 214 25.15 -0.93 -53.01
N ASP A 215 24.64 -0.33 -51.94
CA ASP A 215 24.99 1.06 -51.65
C ASP A 215 24.89 1.36 -50.16
N SER A 216 25.99 1.88 -49.64
CA SER A 216 26.20 2.22 -48.24
C SER A 216 25.44 3.49 -47.87
N ALA A 217 24.28 3.33 -47.26
CA ALA A 217 23.63 4.38 -46.49
C ALA A 217 23.07 3.79 -45.20
N GLN A 218 23.81 3.96 -44.09
CA GLN A 218 23.33 3.64 -42.73
C GLN A 218 22.15 4.56 -42.38
N LYS A 219 20.96 4.21 -42.87
CA LYS A 219 19.69 4.71 -42.37
C LYS A 219 19.52 4.10 -41.00
N ARG A 220 19.85 4.87 -39.95
CA ARG A 220 19.67 4.51 -38.55
C ARG A 220 18.19 4.16 -38.33
N LEU A 221 17.85 2.88 -38.46
CA LEU A 221 16.54 2.34 -38.13
C LEU A 221 16.26 2.73 -36.68
N LYS A 222 15.38 3.71 -36.46
CA LYS A 222 14.88 4.05 -35.13
C LYS A 222 14.24 2.76 -34.61
N ARG A 223 14.92 2.09 -33.68
CA ARG A 223 14.40 0.88 -33.02
C ARG A 223 13.02 1.23 -32.48
N LYS A 224 11.98 0.55 -32.96
CA LYS A 224 10.63 0.67 -32.40
C LYS A 224 10.71 0.28 -30.94
N ILE A 225 10.34 1.22 -30.06
CA ILE A 225 10.32 1.01 -28.62
C ILE A 225 9.31 -0.11 -28.33
N SER A 226 9.64 -1.05 -27.43
CA SER A 226 8.72 -2.10 -27.00
C SER A 226 7.43 -1.47 -26.44
N ARG A 227 6.26 -2.11 -26.60
CA ARG A 227 5.01 -1.63 -25.98
C ARG A 227 5.18 -1.30 -24.50
N SER A 228 5.91 -2.14 -23.76
CA SER A 228 6.24 -1.90 -22.36
C SER A 228 7.07 -0.62 -22.15
N ALA A 229 8.03 -0.34 -23.01
CA ALA A 229 8.86 0.85 -22.90
C ALA A 229 8.13 2.12 -23.36
N SER A 230 7.17 2.01 -24.28
CA SER A 230 6.28 3.12 -24.67
C SER A 230 5.32 3.49 -23.56
N ILE A 231 4.73 2.51 -22.87
CA ILE A 231 3.87 2.73 -21.70
C ILE A 231 4.67 3.35 -20.55
N ILE A 232 5.90 2.88 -20.32
CA ILE A 232 6.79 3.47 -19.31
C ILE A 232 7.10 4.93 -19.66
N GLU A 233 7.45 5.22 -20.90
CA GLU A 233 7.75 6.59 -21.34
C GLU A 233 6.53 7.51 -21.21
N GLU A 234 5.33 7.03 -21.51
CA GLU A 234 4.08 7.75 -21.31
C GLU A 234 3.80 8.04 -19.82
N ILE A 235 3.94 7.04 -18.95
CA ILE A 235 3.78 7.18 -17.49
C ILE A 235 4.84 8.12 -16.91
N GLU A 236 6.10 8.03 -17.35
CA GLU A 236 7.20 8.86 -16.86
C GLU A 236 7.07 10.33 -17.26
N ASN A 237 6.44 10.60 -18.41
CA ASN A 237 6.22 11.96 -18.90
C ASN A 237 4.88 12.57 -18.46
N ARG A 238 4.00 11.79 -17.80
CA ARG A 238 2.71 12.26 -17.31
C ARG A 238 2.91 13.27 -16.17
N ILE A 239 2.46 14.50 -16.39
CA ILE A 239 2.48 15.55 -15.36
C ILE A 239 1.33 15.26 -14.39
N LEU A 240 1.67 14.94 -13.15
CA LEU A 240 0.71 14.69 -12.09
C LEU A 240 0.64 15.89 -11.14
N PRO A 241 -0.51 16.10 -10.48
CA PRO A 241 -0.62 17.18 -9.53
C PRO A 241 0.28 16.94 -8.31
N ASN A 242 0.73 18.01 -7.70
CA ASN A 242 1.49 17.99 -6.46
C ASN A 242 0.60 17.58 -5.29
N ALA A 243 1.22 16.98 -4.27
CA ALA A 243 0.57 16.78 -2.99
C ALA A 243 0.15 18.13 -2.39
N ARG A 244 -1.06 18.18 -1.82
CA ARG A 244 -1.63 19.40 -1.24
C ARG A 244 -1.69 19.31 0.27
N ILE A 245 -1.82 20.48 0.91
CA ILE A 245 -2.12 20.60 2.33
C ILE A 245 -3.39 21.43 2.43
N GLU A 246 -4.34 20.97 3.23
CA GLU A 246 -5.58 21.71 3.48
C GLU A 246 -5.25 23.08 4.09
N SER A 247 -5.94 24.12 3.61
CA SER A 247 -5.67 25.53 3.94
C SER A 247 -5.77 25.86 5.43
N GLY A 248 -6.81 25.40 6.12
CA GLY A 248 -7.00 25.60 7.56
C GLY A 248 -5.96 24.85 8.39
N PHE A 249 -5.63 23.62 8.02
CA PHE A 249 -4.57 22.83 8.63
C PHE A 249 -3.19 23.48 8.43
N LYS A 250 -2.92 24.00 7.23
CA LYS A 250 -1.70 24.74 6.88
C LYS A 250 -1.55 25.99 7.76
N ALA A 251 -2.62 26.76 7.94
CA ALA A 251 -2.61 28.00 8.71
C ALA A 251 -2.43 27.77 10.22
N ASN A 252 -2.99 26.68 10.77
CA ASN A 252 -3.09 26.50 12.22
C ASN A 252 -2.02 25.58 12.82
N MET A 253 -1.72 24.45 12.20
CA MET A 253 -0.90 23.41 12.83
C MET A 253 0.36 23.06 12.03
N TRP A 254 0.32 23.13 10.71
CA TRP A 254 1.38 22.61 9.83
C TRP A 254 2.79 23.14 10.15
N ALA A 255 2.93 24.46 10.35
CA ALA A 255 4.22 25.09 10.65
C ALA A 255 4.82 24.62 11.99
N SER A 256 3.97 24.20 12.95
CA SER A 256 4.39 23.73 14.27
C SER A 256 4.89 22.29 14.31
N LEU A 257 4.65 21.51 13.24
CA LEU A 257 5.07 20.12 13.17
C LEU A 257 6.60 19.99 13.04
N ASP A 258 7.14 18.87 13.47
CA ASP A 258 8.54 18.54 13.18
C ASP A 258 8.74 18.37 11.67
N ALA A 259 9.93 18.71 11.15
CA ALA A 259 10.24 18.58 9.74
C ALA A 259 10.08 17.13 9.25
N ALA A 260 10.52 16.13 10.03
CA ALA A 260 10.38 14.73 9.66
C ALA A 260 8.91 14.29 9.55
N ILE A 261 8.03 14.86 10.38
CA ILE A 261 6.59 14.62 10.31
C ILE A 261 5.99 15.25 9.05
N ARG A 262 6.36 16.49 8.73
CA ARG A 262 5.92 17.16 7.50
C ARG A 262 6.38 16.43 6.25
N ASP A 263 7.65 16.02 6.21
CA ASP A 263 8.24 15.28 5.10
C ASP A 263 7.49 13.97 4.87
N PHE A 264 7.19 13.24 5.94
CA PHE A 264 6.40 12.01 5.86
C PHE A 264 4.96 12.26 5.38
N ALA A 265 4.28 13.28 5.91
CA ALA A 265 2.92 13.59 5.48
C ALA A 265 2.86 13.96 3.98
N PHE A 266 3.86 14.72 3.49
CA PHE A 266 4.03 14.98 2.07
C PHE A 266 4.36 13.73 1.26
N GLU A 267 5.22 12.84 1.77
CA GLU A 267 5.54 11.55 1.15
C GLU A 267 4.27 10.72 0.95
N CYS A 268 3.41 10.62 1.98
CA CYS A 268 2.13 9.93 1.93
C CYS A 268 1.24 10.46 0.80
N ALA A 269 0.96 11.76 0.79
CA ALA A 269 0.10 12.36 -0.22
C ALA A 269 0.70 12.24 -1.64
N THR A 270 2.01 12.44 -1.79
CA THR A 270 2.68 12.33 -3.10
C THR A 270 2.58 10.92 -3.67
N ASN A 271 2.83 9.90 -2.84
CA ASN A 271 2.74 8.51 -3.27
C ASN A 271 1.29 8.12 -3.56
N CYS A 272 0.33 8.53 -2.74
CA CYS A 272 -1.09 8.28 -2.98
C CYS A 272 -1.57 8.91 -4.29
N THR A 273 -1.17 10.15 -4.59
CA THR A 273 -1.47 10.81 -5.88
C THR A 273 -0.96 9.96 -7.04
N ARG A 274 0.30 9.50 -6.96
CA ARG A 274 0.89 8.65 -8.00
C ARG A 274 0.16 7.32 -8.14
N TYR A 275 -0.14 6.65 -7.03
CA TYR A 275 -0.84 5.37 -7.05
C TYR A 275 -2.24 5.51 -7.64
N LEU A 276 -3.01 6.50 -7.22
CA LEU A 276 -4.39 6.68 -7.67
C LEU A 276 -4.46 7.05 -9.15
N ASN A 277 -3.57 7.92 -9.65
CA ASN A 277 -3.52 8.23 -11.09
C ASN A 277 -3.00 7.06 -11.95
N ASN A 278 -2.29 6.10 -11.36
CA ASN A 278 -1.89 4.85 -12.04
C ASN A 278 -2.97 3.77 -11.95
N ILE A 279 -3.79 3.78 -10.89
CA ILE A 279 -4.95 2.88 -10.74
C ILE A 279 -6.07 3.33 -11.69
N HIS A 280 -6.27 4.64 -11.78
CA HIS A 280 -7.33 5.29 -12.56
C HIS A 280 -6.70 6.08 -13.71
N ASP A 281 -6.77 5.52 -14.91
CA ASP A 281 -6.33 6.17 -16.14
C ASP A 281 -7.57 6.59 -16.94
N GLU A 282 -8.24 7.64 -16.45
CA GLU A 282 -9.42 8.23 -17.07
C GLU A 282 -9.06 9.56 -17.74
N GLU A 283 -9.37 9.69 -19.04
CA GLU A 283 -9.11 10.91 -19.79
C GLU A 283 -9.82 12.12 -19.17
N GLY A 284 -9.08 13.23 -19.00
CA GLY A 284 -9.62 14.48 -18.45
C GLY A 284 -9.83 14.50 -16.94
N LYS A 285 -9.46 13.43 -16.22
CA LYS A 285 -9.52 13.39 -14.76
C LYS A 285 -8.15 13.08 -14.15
N LEU A 286 -7.83 13.79 -13.07
CA LEU A 286 -6.65 13.53 -12.26
C LEU A 286 -7.05 13.32 -10.81
N TRP A 287 -6.39 12.38 -10.17
CA TRP A 287 -6.51 12.21 -8.73
C TRP A 287 -5.59 13.16 -7.99
N THR A 288 -6.11 13.79 -6.96
CA THR A 288 -5.39 14.71 -6.08
C THR A 288 -5.43 14.16 -4.66
N CYS A 289 -4.34 14.37 -3.93
CA CYS A 289 -4.25 13.97 -2.54
C CYS A 289 -3.87 15.17 -1.67
N THR A 290 -4.67 15.40 -0.63
CA THR A 290 -4.54 16.52 0.29
C THR A 290 -4.32 15.99 1.70
N VAL A 291 -3.23 16.42 2.34
CA VAL A 291 -3.03 16.20 3.78
C VAL A 291 -3.99 17.12 4.52
N THR A 292 -4.97 16.53 5.19
CA THR A 292 -6.00 17.28 5.93
C THR A 292 -5.68 17.40 7.41
N ASN A 293 -4.93 16.45 7.97
CA ASN A 293 -4.58 16.44 9.39
C ASN A 293 -3.39 15.53 9.68
N VAL A 294 -2.70 15.79 10.80
CA VAL A 294 -1.71 14.89 11.39
C VAL A 294 -1.99 14.78 12.90
N ALA A 295 -2.40 13.59 13.34
CA ALA A 295 -2.64 13.29 14.74
C ALA A 295 -1.40 12.67 15.40
N LYS A 296 -1.03 13.15 16.59
CA LYS A 296 0.01 12.53 17.42
C LYS A 296 -0.66 11.51 18.35
N VAL A 297 -0.32 10.23 18.18
CA VAL A 297 -0.92 9.14 18.97
C VAL A 297 -0.19 8.98 20.29
N LYS A 298 1.12 8.75 20.23
CA LYS A 298 1.97 8.56 21.41
C LYS A 298 3.45 8.75 21.11
N ASN A 299 4.22 8.96 22.17
CA ASN A 299 5.67 8.96 22.11
C ASN A 299 6.21 7.56 22.44
N TYR A 300 7.15 7.09 21.63
CA TYR A 300 7.99 5.94 21.90
C TYR A 300 9.35 6.42 22.47
N PRO A 301 10.14 5.51 23.08
CA PRO A 301 11.54 5.79 23.41
C PRO A 301 12.38 6.19 22.18
N ALA A 302 13.59 6.69 22.43
CA ALA A 302 14.55 7.06 21.39
C ALA A 302 14.05 8.12 20.38
N HIS A 303 13.27 9.09 20.88
CA HIS A 303 12.71 10.20 20.09
C HIS A 303 11.79 9.75 18.95
N MET A 304 11.15 8.59 19.07
CA MET A 304 10.21 8.12 18.07
C MET A 304 8.78 8.56 18.44
N GLN A 305 8.00 9.01 17.46
CA GLN A 305 6.60 9.40 17.64
C GLN A 305 5.71 8.58 16.74
N HIS A 306 4.66 8.00 17.32
CA HIS A 306 3.57 7.41 16.54
C HIS A 306 2.63 8.53 16.12
N ILE A 307 2.47 8.71 14.82
CA ILE A 307 1.48 9.61 14.24
C ILE A 307 0.49 8.88 13.33
N VAL A 308 -0.61 9.57 13.01
CA VAL A 308 -1.51 9.23 11.92
C VAL A 308 -1.64 10.43 10.99
N VAL A 309 -1.42 10.20 9.69
CA VAL A 309 -1.63 11.20 8.64
C VAL A 309 -2.97 10.91 7.97
N ASP A 310 -3.86 11.89 7.95
CA ASP A 310 -5.11 11.81 7.21
C ASP A 310 -4.89 12.39 5.81
N VAL A 311 -5.06 11.56 4.79
CA VAL A 311 -4.90 11.95 3.37
C VAL A 311 -6.24 11.82 2.66
N GLU A 312 -6.87 12.94 2.36
CA GLU A 312 -8.06 12.95 1.49
C GLU A 312 -7.63 12.78 0.04
N CYS A 313 -8.30 11.87 -0.66
CA CYS A 313 -8.04 11.52 -2.04
C CYS A 313 -9.30 11.73 -2.86
N ARG A 314 -9.23 12.55 -3.93
CA ARG A 314 -10.38 12.86 -4.78
C ARG A 314 -9.99 12.83 -6.26
N PRO A 315 -10.88 12.35 -7.14
CA PRO A 315 -10.79 12.67 -8.56
C PRO A 315 -11.25 14.12 -8.79
N GLU A 316 -10.51 14.85 -9.61
CA GLU A 316 -10.80 16.21 -10.05
C GLU A 316 -10.72 16.30 -11.57
N ASP A 317 -11.40 17.29 -12.16
CA ASP A 317 -11.17 17.66 -13.55
C ASP A 317 -9.70 18.08 -13.75
N GLU A 318 -9.05 17.56 -14.78
CA GLU A 318 -7.61 17.75 -15.03
C GLU A 318 -7.20 19.23 -15.06
N LYS A 319 -8.00 20.09 -15.69
CA LYS A 319 -7.74 21.53 -15.75
C LYS A 319 -7.75 22.16 -14.36
N VAL A 320 -8.73 21.80 -13.53
CA VAL A 320 -8.87 22.31 -12.16
C VAL A 320 -7.67 21.86 -11.33
N ALA A 321 -7.30 20.59 -11.45
CA ALA A 321 -6.19 20.02 -10.69
C ALA A 321 -4.85 20.70 -11.00
N LEU A 322 -4.57 20.98 -12.28
CA LEU A 322 -3.34 21.64 -12.70
C LEU A 322 -3.34 23.15 -12.42
N GLU A 323 -4.47 23.84 -12.56
CA GLU A 323 -4.60 25.27 -12.24
C GLU A 323 -4.40 25.55 -10.75
N SER A 324 -4.98 24.72 -9.87
CA SER A 324 -4.79 24.86 -8.42
C SER A 324 -3.33 24.69 -7.99
N ASP A 325 -2.59 23.84 -8.69
CA ASP A 325 -1.19 23.58 -8.39
C ASP A 325 -0.28 24.73 -8.79
N LEU A 326 -0.52 25.34 -9.95
CA LEU A 326 0.19 26.54 -10.38
C LEU A 326 -0.01 27.69 -9.40
N ASN A 327 -1.24 27.87 -8.91
CA ASN A 327 -1.56 28.91 -7.93
C ASN A 327 -0.89 28.65 -6.57
N MET A 328 -0.66 27.38 -6.20
CA MET A 328 0.03 27.00 -4.95
C MET A 328 1.55 27.19 -4.99
N GLN A 329 2.17 27.22 -6.18
CA GLN A 329 3.62 27.44 -6.35
C GLN A 329 4.02 28.92 -6.35
N CYS A 330 3.06 29.84 -6.49
CA CYS A 330 3.31 31.28 -6.53
C CYS A 330 3.34 31.98 -5.15
N PHE A 331 3.32 31.25 -4.04
CA PHE A 331 3.32 31.81 -2.67
C PHE A 331 4.40 31.22 -1.77
#